data_AF-A0A7Y5YKI2-F1
#
_entry.id   AF-A0A7Y5YKI2-F1
#
_cell.length_a   1.000
_cell.length_b   1.000
_cell.length_c   1.000
_cell.angle_alpha   90.00
_cell.angle_beta   90.00
_cell.angle_gamma   90.00
#
_symmetry.space_group_name_H-M   'P 1'
#
loop_
_entity.id
_entity.type
_entity.pdbx_description
1 polymer ?
#
loop_
_entity_poly.entity_id
_entity_poly.type
_entity_poly.pdbx_seq_one_letter_code
_entity_poly.pdbx_strand_id
1 'polypeptide(L)'
;MLEQAKKTILDSGDFLPQDQICNRLGVSDMALTTVLAELEAGGHIFSIEHAGYSLFPTYVFEVGIGHGPVLHLKAILDVLRTKKHGWGIAFWFASSNPYIGGCRPQDILLFDASKLVLAALDEVSGITHG
;
A
#
# COMPACT_ATOMS: atom_id res chain seq x y z
N MET A 1 -10.22 1.29 18.77
CA MET A 1 -10.13 2.07 17.51
C MET A 1 -9.19 1.43 16.50
N LEU A 2 -7.93 1.11 16.88
CA LEU A 2 -6.97 0.50 15.94
C LEU A 2 -7.47 -0.83 15.35
N GLU A 3 -7.99 -1.74 16.19
CA GLU A 3 -8.51 -3.04 15.73
C GLU A 3 -9.71 -2.94 14.77
N GLN A 4 -10.55 -1.92 14.97
CA GLN A 4 -11.71 -1.70 14.10
C GLN A 4 -11.25 -1.35 12.69
N ALA A 5 -10.28 -0.45 12.55
CA ALA A 5 -9.80 -0.07 11.24
C ALA A 5 -8.80 -1.07 10.65
N LYS A 6 -8.10 -1.89 11.45
CA LYS A 6 -7.48 -3.12 10.94
C LYS A 6 -8.52 -4.03 10.28
N LYS A 7 -9.65 -4.27 10.95
CA LYS A 7 -10.77 -5.04 10.39
C LYS A 7 -11.32 -4.39 9.12
N THR A 8 -11.52 -3.08 9.08
CA THR A 8 -12.01 -2.38 7.88
C THR A 8 -11.04 -2.54 6.71
N ILE A 9 -9.73 -2.45 6.94
CA ILE A 9 -8.71 -2.66 5.90
C ILE A 9 -8.76 -4.09 5.36
N LEU A 10 -8.92 -5.07 6.24
CA LEU A 10 -9.03 -6.48 5.86
C LEU A 10 -10.35 -6.80 5.15
N ASP A 11 -11.44 -6.18 5.59
CA ASP A 11 -12.79 -6.32 5.02
C ASP A 11 -12.89 -5.66 3.63
N SER A 12 -12.14 -4.58 3.40
CA SER A 12 -12.02 -3.98 2.06
C SER A 12 -11.43 -4.95 1.02
N GLY A 13 -10.75 -6.02 1.44
CA GLY A 13 -10.15 -7.01 0.54
C GLY A 13 -8.89 -6.55 -0.19
N ASP A 14 -8.35 -5.39 0.20
CA ASP A 14 -7.16 -4.78 -0.41
C ASP A 14 -5.85 -5.47 -0.03
N PHE A 15 -5.86 -6.26 1.05
CA PHE A 15 -4.69 -6.97 1.57
C PHE A 15 -4.96 -8.47 1.56
N LEU A 16 -4.21 -9.19 0.75
CA LEU A 16 -4.35 -10.64 0.61
C LEU A 16 -3.03 -11.35 0.94
N PRO A 17 -3.09 -12.55 1.52
CA PRO A 17 -1.89 -13.37 1.66
C PRO A 17 -1.37 -13.79 0.28
N GLN A 18 -0.08 -14.10 0.21
CA GLN A 18 0.59 -14.52 -1.03
C GLN A 18 -0.17 -15.63 -1.76
N ASP A 19 -0.66 -16.65 -1.04
CA ASP A 19 -1.44 -17.76 -1.59
C ASP A 19 -2.69 -17.30 -2.38
N GLN A 20 -3.44 -16.35 -1.83
CA GLN A 20 -4.64 -15.78 -2.47
C GLN A 20 -4.28 -14.93 -3.70
N ILE A 21 -3.18 -14.19 -3.64
CA ILE A 21 -2.68 -13.39 -4.78
C ILE A 21 -2.23 -14.34 -5.91
N CYS A 22 -1.56 -15.42 -5.53
CA CYS A 22 -1.10 -16.47 -6.43
C CYS A 22 -2.28 -17.09 -7.19
N ASN A 23 -3.33 -17.46 -6.46
CA ASN A 23 -4.57 -17.99 -7.01
C ASN A 23 -5.29 -16.97 -7.92
N ARG A 24 -5.33 -15.68 -7.54
CA ARG A 24 -5.96 -14.62 -8.36
C ARG A 24 -5.22 -14.35 -9.67
N LEU A 25 -3.90 -14.30 -9.62
CA LEU A 25 -3.07 -14.06 -10.80
C LEU A 25 -2.85 -15.32 -11.64
N GLY A 26 -3.18 -16.51 -11.09
CA GLY A 26 -2.93 -17.80 -11.75
C GLY A 26 -1.45 -18.10 -11.96
N VAL A 27 -0.58 -17.53 -11.11
CA VAL A 27 0.88 -17.72 -11.17
C VAL A 27 1.32 -18.78 -10.16
N SER A 28 2.58 -19.21 -10.23
CA SER A 28 3.15 -20.13 -9.24
C SER A 28 3.63 -19.38 -7.99
N ASP A 29 3.52 -20.01 -6.82
CA ASP A 29 3.92 -19.41 -5.53
C ASP A 29 5.37 -18.94 -5.53
N MET A 30 6.26 -19.74 -6.11
CA MET A 30 7.68 -19.42 -6.25
C MET A 30 7.91 -18.18 -7.13
N ALA A 31 7.16 -18.06 -8.23
CA ALA A 31 7.27 -16.91 -9.13
C ALA A 31 6.77 -15.63 -8.44
N LEU A 32 5.65 -15.72 -7.72
CA LEU A 32 5.12 -14.61 -6.94
C LEU A 32 6.06 -14.21 -5.80
N THR A 33 6.67 -15.18 -5.11
CA THR A 33 7.67 -14.93 -4.06
C THR A 33 8.83 -14.11 -4.60
N THR A 34 9.37 -14.47 -5.77
CA THR A 34 10.45 -13.73 -6.43
C THR A 34 10.01 -12.30 -6.77
N VAL A 35 8.85 -12.14 -7.39
CA VAL A 35 8.29 -10.82 -7.73
C VAL A 35 8.08 -9.96 -6.49
N LEU A 36 7.51 -10.53 -5.42
CA LEU A 36 7.31 -9.84 -4.14
C LEU A 36 8.64 -9.41 -3.51
N ALA A 37 9.64 -10.30 -3.52
CA ALA A 37 10.96 -10.00 -2.99
C ALA A 37 11.65 -8.88 -3.79
N GLU A 38 11.55 -8.88 -5.13
CA GLU A 38 12.07 -7.80 -5.98
C GLU A 38 11.36 -6.47 -5.73
N LEU A 39 10.03 -6.48 -5.59
CA LEU A 39 9.26 -5.29 -5.28
C LEU A 39 9.54 -4.77 -3.87
N GLU A 40 9.68 -5.63 -2.86
CA GLU A 40 10.05 -5.22 -1.50
C GLU A 40 11.46 -4.66 -1.46
N ALA A 41 12.42 -5.32 -2.12
CA ALA A 41 13.79 -4.85 -2.25
C ALA A 41 13.88 -3.51 -2.98
N GLY A 42 13.05 -3.31 -4.00
CA GLY A 42 12.91 -2.03 -4.70
C GLY A 42 12.12 -0.96 -3.93
N GLY A 43 11.50 -1.31 -2.80
CA GLY A 43 10.66 -0.40 -2.01
C GLY A 43 9.33 -0.04 -2.68
N HIS A 44 8.88 -0.85 -3.63
CA HIS A 44 7.64 -0.67 -4.37
C HIS A 44 6.42 -1.28 -3.66
N ILE A 45 6.65 -2.25 -2.76
CA ILE A 45 5.61 -2.86 -1.93
C ILE A 45 6.06 -2.97 -0.47
N PHE A 46 5.10 -3.24 0.41
CA PHE A 46 5.31 -3.55 1.81
C PHE A 46 4.41 -4.70 2.23
N SER A 47 4.90 -5.51 3.18
CA SER A 47 4.11 -6.52 3.87
C SER A 47 3.54 -5.96 5.17
N ILE A 48 2.34 -6.41 5.55
CA ILE A 48 1.78 -6.21 6.89
C ILE A 48 1.62 -7.55 7.58
N GLU A 49 2.06 -7.64 8.83
CA GLU A 49 1.85 -8.85 9.63
C GLU A 49 0.49 -8.77 10.32
N HIS A 50 -0.39 -9.73 10.02
CA HIS A 50 -1.68 -9.89 10.66
C HIS A 50 -1.90 -11.33 11.10
N ALA A 51 -2.10 -11.55 12.40
CA ALA A 51 -2.44 -12.87 12.96
C ALA A 51 -1.45 -13.99 12.55
N GLY A 52 -0.17 -13.66 12.37
CA GLY A 52 0.88 -14.59 11.93
C GLY A 52 0.98 -14.79 10.41
N TYR A 53 0.19 -14.07 9.62
CA TYR A 53 0.24 -14.06 8.17
C TYR A 53 0.77 -12.73 7.63
N SER A 54 1.69 -12.81 6.68
CA SER A 54 2.11 -11.65 5.88
C SER A 54 1.08 -11.40 4.80
N LEU A 55 0.38 -10.27 4.91
CA LEU A 55 -0.57 -9.81 3.91
C LEU A 55 0.11 -8.76 3.02
N PHE A 56 -0.17 -8.85 1.74
CA PHE A 56 0.37 -7.95 0.73
C PHE A 56 -0.77 -7.18 0.05
N PRO A 57 -0.56 -5.90 -0.26
CA PRO A 57 -1.55 -5.09 -0.96
C PRO A 57 -1.77 -5.56 -2.40
N THR A 58 -3.01 -5.88 -2.76
CA THR A 58 -3.39 -6.36 -4.10
C THR A 58 -3.37 -5.27 -5.16
N TYR A 59 -3.64 -4.04 -4.76
CA TYR A 59 -3.69 -2.89 -5.67
C TYR A 59 -2.36 -2.64 -6.37
N VAL A 60 -1.22 -3.08 -5.81
CA VAL A 60 0.10 -2.98 -6.46
C VAL A 60 0.17 -3.86 -7.71
N PHE A 61 -0.62 -4.94 -7.75
CA PHE A 61 -0.71 -5.85 -8.89
C PHE A 61 -1.73 -5.35 -9.93
N GLU A 62 -2.85 -4.76 -9.50
CA GLU A 62 -3.85 -4.16 -10.41
C GLU A 62 -3.33 -2.92 -11.14
N VAL A 63 -2.45 -2.16 -10.48
CA VAL A 63 -1.77 -0.98 -11.00
C VAL A 63 -0.76 -1.32 -12.12
N GLY A 64 -0.57 -2.60 -12.41
CA GLY A 64 0.20 -3.09 -13.55
C GLY A 64 1.69 -3.12 -13.27
N ILE A 65 2.24 -4.32 -13.13
CA ILE A 65 3.68 -4.57 -13.19
C ILE A 65 4.13 -4.23 -14.62
N GLY A 66 4.53 -2.99 -14.86
CA GLY A 66 5.20 -2.59 -16.12
C GLY A 66 4.91 -1.21 -16.68
N HIS A 67 3.93 -0.44 -16.20
CA HIS A 67 3.54 0.81 -16.88
C HIS A 67 3.37 2.03 -15.97
N GLY A 68 4.39 2.42 -15.19
CA GLY A 68 4.56 3.81 -14.70
C GLY A 68 4.19 4.17 -13.24
N PRO A 69 3.07 3.71 -12.65
CA PRO A 69 2.65 4.11 -11.30
C PRO A 69 3.46 3.46 -10.17
N VAL A 70 4.27 2.45 -10.48
CA VAL A 70 5.18 1.75 -9.55
C VAL A 70 6.27 2.68 -9.00
N LEU A 71 6.70 3.68 -9.79
CA LEU A 71 7.71 4.66 -9.38
C LEU A 71 7.17 5.64 -8.32
N HIS A 72 5.93 6.08 -8.50
CA HIS A 72 5.27 6.99 -7.58
C HIS A 72 4.88 6.30 -6.28
N LEU A 73 4.45 5.04 -6.36
CA LEU A 73 4.18 4.22 -5.17
C LEU A 73 5.42 4.10 -4.29
N LYS A 74 6.61 3.89 -4.88
CA LYS A 74 7.88 3.88 -4.13
C LYS A 74 8.13 5.18 -3.40
N ALA A 75 7.93 6.34 -4.05
CA ALA A 75 8.14 7.64 -3.41
C ALA A 75 7.18 7.86 -2.21
N ILE A 76 5.92 7.45 -2.35
CA ILE A 76 4.92 7.51 -1.27
C ILE A 76 5.35 6.59 -0.11
N LEU A 77 5.75 5.36 -0.42
CA LEU A 77 6.18 4.38 0.58
C LEU A 77 7.46 4.82 1.28
N ASP A 78 8.42 5.41 0.57
CA ASP A 78 9.67 5.92 1.13
C ASP A 78 9.38 7.00 2.17
N VAL A 79 8.56 8.00 1.80
CA VAL A 79 8.11 9.07 2.68
C VAL A 79 7.37 8.51 3.90
N LEU A 80 6.37 7.65 3.70
CA LEU A 80 5.60 7.11 4.81
C LEU A 80 6.44 6.17 5.71
N ARG A 81 7.35 5.37 5.14
CA ARG A 81 8.25 4.47 5.91
C ARG A 81 9.15 5.22 6.87
N THR A 82 9.43 6.51 6.65
CA THR A 82 10.21 7.33 7.60
C THR A 82 9.51 7.52 8.96
N LYS A 83 8.16 7.46 9.01
CA LYS A 83 7.36 7.73 10.22
C LYS A 83 6.33 6.65 10.55
N LYS A 84 5.94 5.80 9.60
CA LYS A 84 4.86 4.82 9.72
C LYS A 84 5.37 3.42 9.33
N HIS A 85 5.00 2.43 10.16
CA HIS A 85 5.20 1.02 9.86
C HIS A 85 4.11 0.52 8.89
N GLY A 86 4.24 -0.73 8.39
CA GLY A 86 3.32 -1.28 7.37
C GLY A 86 1.82 -1.09 7.69
N TRP A 87 1.41 -1.29 8.94
CA TRP A 87 0.03 -1.01 9.37
C TRP A 87 -0.37 0.46 9.28
N GLY A 88 0.53 1.39 9.59
CA GLY A 88 0.27 2.82 9.48
C GLY A 88 0.14 3.28 8.03
N ILE A 89 0.91 2.65 7.12
CA ILE A 89 0.79 2.87 5.68
C ILE A 89 -0.54 2.32 5.18
N ALA A 90 -0.90 1.09 5.55
CA ALA A 90 -2.19 0.48 5.20
C ALA A 90 -3.37 1.34 5.67
N PHE A 91 -3.30 1.87 6.89
CA PHE A 91 -4.28 2.80 7.43
C PHE A 91 -4.38 4.08 6.62
N TRP A 92 -3.25 4.65 6.22
CA TRP A 92 -3.24 5.87 5.42
C TRP A 92 -3.89 5.64 4.05
N PHE A 93 -3.60 4.51 3.41
CA PHE A 93 -4.22 4.12 2.13
C PHE A 93 -5.72 3.82 2.24
N ALA A 94 -6.18 3.26 3.36
CA ALA A 94 -7.59 2.98 3.58
C ALA A 94 -8.38 4.19 4.10
N SER A 95 -7.71 5.17 4.71
CA SER A 95 -8.33 6.37 5.23
C SER A 95 -8.51 7.40 4.11
N SER A 96 -9.69 8.02 4.08
CA SER A 96 -9.95 9.19 3.25
C SER A 96 -9.01 10.32 3.65
N ASN A 97 -8.24 10.86 2.70
CA ASN A 97 -7.34 11.96 2.96
C ASN A 97 -7.99 13.29 2.46
N PRO A 98 -8.19 14.29 3.34
CA PRO A 98 -8.80 15.56 2.96
C PRO A 98 -7.98 16.31 1.88
N TYR A 99 -6.67 16.09 1.82
CA TYR A 99 -5.76 16.71 0.84
C TYR A 99 -6.07 16.28 -0.61
N ILE A 100 -6.66 15.09 -0.78
CA ILE A 100 -7.11 14.58 -2.08
C ILE A 100 -8.63 14.69 -2.26
N GLY A 101 -9.29 15.58 -1.51
CA GLY A 101 -10.73 15.81 -1.60
C GLY A 101 -11.57 14.78 -0.85
N GLY A 102 -10.99 14.06 0.11
CA GLY A 102 -11.68 13.00 0.85
C GLY A 102 -11.75 11.65 0.11
N CYS A 103 -11.12 11.56 -1.06
CA CYS A 103 -10.98 10.31 -1.79
C CYS A 103 -9.97 9.37 -1.09
N ARG A 104 -10.02 8.08 -1.46
CA ARG A 104 -9.03 7.11 -1.01
C ARG A 104 -7.75 7.25 -1.85
N PRO A 105 -6.57 7.15 -1.22
CA PRO A 105 -5.30 7.12 -1.95
C PRO A 105 -5.25 6.07 -3.06
N GLN A 106 -5.90 4.92 -2.86
CA GLN A 106 -5.95 3.84 -3.86
C GLN A 106 -6.62 4.28 -5.17
N ASP A 107 -7.70 5.06 -5.07
CA ASP A 107 -8.48 5.51 -6.23
C ASP A 107 -7.67 6.54 -7.03
N ILE A 108 -7.09 7.52 -6.32
CA ILE A 108 -6.22 8.52 -6.93
C ILE A 108 -4.90 7.90 -7.42
N LEU A 109 -4.46 6.73 -6.93
CA LEU A 109 -3.20 6.13 -7.38
C LEU A 109 -3.24 5.80 -8.88
N LEU A 110 -4.42 5.42 -9.39
CA LEU A 110 -4.66 5.11 -10.80
C LEU A 110 -4.81 6.38 -11.66
N PHE A 111 -5.25 7.49 -11.07
CA PHE A 111 -5.50 8.75 -11.78
C PHE A 111 -4.33 9.74 -11.69
N ASP A 112 -3.74 9.92 -10.50
CA ASP A 112 -2.88 11.04 -10.13
C ASP A 112 -1.91 10.70 -8.96
N ALA A 113 -0.95 9.81 -9.22
CA ALA A 113 -0.01 9.35 -8.20
C ALA A 113 0.93 10.46 -7.66
N SER A 114 1.20 11.53 -8.43
CA SER A 114 2.00 12.66 -7.95
C SER A 114 1.31 13.45 -6.84
N LYS A 115 -0.04 13.57 -6.89
CA LYS A 115 -0.83 14.22 -5.84
C LYS A 115 -0.77 13.46 -4.52
N LEU A 116 -0.66 12.13 -4.58
CA LEU A 116 -0.49 11.29 -3.40
C LEU A 116 0.87 11.45 -2.74
N VAL A 117 1.93 11.63 -3.53
CA VAL A 117 3.27 11.92 -2.98
C VAL A 117 3.23 13.20 -2.15
N LEU A 118 2.58 14.26 -2.64
CA LEU A 118 2.41 15.51 -1.90
C LEU A 118 1.58 15.32 -0.63
N ALA A 119 0.48 14.57 -0.71
CA ALA A 119 -0.35 14.26 0.45
C ALA A 119 0.40 13.43 1.51
N ALA A 120 1.27 12.51 1.08
CA ALA A 120 2.10 11.71 1.98
C ALA A 120 3.20 12.56 2.66
N LEU A 121 3.83 13.48 1.91
CA LEU A 121 4.78 14.45 2.45
C LEU A 121 4.13 15.41 3.45
N ASP A 122 2.92 15.89 3.14
CA ASP A 122 2.14 16.74 4.03
C ASP A 122 1.74 16.01 5.31
N GLU A 123 1.30 14.75 5.22
CA GLU A 123 1.02 13.92 6.41
C GLU A 123 2.27 13.74 7.29
N VAL A 124 3.40 13.36 6.69
CA VAL A 124 4.66 13.15 7.43
C VAL A 124 5.19 14.45 8.04
N SER A 125 5.04 15.58 7.34
CA SER A 125 5.47 16.90 7.81
C SER A 125 4.52 17.48 8.85
N GLY A 126 3.21 17.34 8.64
CA GLY A 126 2.12 17.84 9.48
C GLY A 126 2.00 17.11 10.81
N ILE A 127 2.34 15.82 10.88
CA ILE A 127 2.50 15.08 12.16
C ILE A 127 3.59 15.71 13.06
N THR A 128 4.48 16.56 12.50
CA THR A 128 5.56 17.21 13.25
C THR A 128 5.14 18.52 13.94
N HIS A 129 3.89 18.99 13.78
CA HIS A 129 3.35 20.08 14.58
C HIS A 129 2.58 19.55 15.80
N GLY A 130 3.33 19.02 16.77
CA GLY A 130 2.89 18.74 18.13
C GLY A 130 3.71 19.54 19.12
#